data_AF-A0A0T6AVD2-F1
#
_entry.id   AF-A0A0T6AVD2-F1
#
_cell.length_a   1.000
_cell.length_b   1.000
_cell.length_c   1.000
_cell.angle_alpha   90.00
_cell.angle_beta   90.00
_cell.angle_gamma   90.00
#
_symmetry.space_group_name_H-M   'P 1'
#
loop_
_entity.id
_entity.type
_entity.pdbx_description
1 polymer ?
#
loop_
_entity_poly.entity_id
_entity_poly.type
_entity_poly.pdbx_seq_one_letter_code
_entity_poly.pdbx_strand_id
1 'polypeptide(L)'
;NAIRNRHIYTDQDTSERMHLVSLNDAEHGEGLFEASMPPIWTNQLEEAQFTISKLKTKIQELKMLHSRNLHRPTFDENSEDEILIENCTAEITTMFNSVHRVVQIIKSHTFEGNLKEKQLTSNVVRSLAAALQDLSIQFRATQNTYLRQIQSREERSK
;
A
#
# COMPACT_ATOMS: atom_id res chain seq x y z
N ASN A 1 -53.49 48.59 48.32
CA ASN A 1 -52.10 48.93 48.69
C ASN A 1 -51.17 47.96 47.97
N ALA A 2 -50.84 48.14 46.69
CA ALA A 2 -50.07 49.23 46.07
C ALA A 2 -48.57 49.20 46.46
N ILE A 3 -47.76 48.77 45.48
CA ILE A 3 -46.47 49.34 45.07
C ILE A 3 -45.27 49.14 46.02
N ARG A 4 -44.28 48.34 45.60
CA ARG A 4 -43.01 48.93 45.10
C ARG A 4 -42.18 47.94 44.26
N ASN A 5 -42.05 48.35 43.00
CA ASN A 5 -41.17 47.87 41.95
C ASN A 5 -39.72 48.28 42.25
N ARG A 6 -38.72 47.41 42.00
CA ARG A 6 -37.59 47.63 41.06
C ARG A 6 -36.34 46.79 41.34
N HIS A 7 -35.68 46.44 40.23
CA HIS A 7 -34.22 46.30 40.05
C HIS A 7 -33.64 44.92 40.42
N ILE A 8 -32.85 44.22 39.60
CA ILE A 8 -32.06 44.58 38.41
C ILE A 8 -31.75 43.26 37.65
N TYR A 9 -31.81 43.28 36.32
CA TYR A 9 -31.27 42.23 35.45
C TYR A 9 -29.77 42.06 35.69
N THR A 10 -29.21 40.85 35.54
CA THR A 10 -28.18 40.53 34.52
C THR A 10 -27.46 39.21 34.85
N ASP A 11 -27.19 38.47 33.79
CA ASP A 11 -26.14 37.45 33.69
C ASP A 11 -26.34 36.09 34.36
N GLN A 12 -27.12 35.24 33.69
CA GLN A 12 -26.86 33.81 33.70
C GLN A 12 -26.92 33.27 32.26
N ASP A 13 -26.12 33.88 31.37
CA ASP A 13 -25.85 33.41 30.00
C ASP A 13 -24.34 33.50 29.71
N THR A 14 -23.52 32.95 30.60
CA THR A 14 -22.05 32.81 30.34
C THR A 14 -21.49 31.47 30.82
N SER A 15 -22.33 30.49 31.17
CA SER A 15 -21.84 29.16 31.55
C SER A 15 -21.53 28.24 30.36
N GLU A 16 -21.75 28.67 29.11
CA GLU A 16 -21.50 27.86 27.90
C GLU A 16 -20.35 28.40 27.02
N ARG A 17 -19.57 29.39 27.48
CA ARG A 17 -18.41 29.91 26.74
C ARG A 17 -17.25 30.27 27.66
N MET A 18 -16.55 29.27 28.20
CA MET A 18 -15.11 29.34 28.53
C MET A 18 -14.66 28.06 29.23
N HIS A 19 -14.48 26.97 28.48
CA HIS A 19 -13.50 25.97 28.88
C HIS A 19 -12.13 26.54 28.53
N LEU A 20 -11.61 27.36 29.45
CA LEU A 20 -10.32 28.01 29.35
C LEU A 20 -9.25 26.93 29.28
N VAL A 21 -8.67 26.80 28.09
CA VAL A 21 -7.34 26.27 27.88
C VAL A 21 -6.43 26.89 28.94
N SER A 22 -5.89 26.06 29.82
CA SER A 22 -4.91 26.45 30.84
C SER A 22 -3.62 26.86 30.12
N LEU A 23 -3.61 28.07 29.58
CA LEU A 23 -2.44 28.76 29.10
C LEU A 23 -1.72 29.33 30.32
N ASN A 24 -0.90 28.48 30.94
CA ASN A 24 0.37 28.83 31.57
C ASN A 24 0.98 27.55 32.16
N ASP A 25 1.85 26.92 31.37
CA ASP A 25 3.24 26.73 31.77
C ASP A 25 4.06 26.58 30.48
N ALA A 26 4.61 27.72 30.07
CA ALA A 26 5.64 27.80 29.06
C ALA A 26 6.98 27.44 29.70
N GLU A 27 7.26 26.14 29.87
CA GLU A 27 8.62 25.65 30.01
C GLU A 27 8.71 24.18 29.56
N HIS A 28 9.61 23.93 28.60
CA HIS A 28 9.84 22.69 27.82
C HIS A 28 9.13 22.63 26.46
N GLY A 29 9.64 23.46 25.54
CA GLY A 29 9.45 23.31 24.11
C GLY A 29 10.13 22.06 23.54
N GLU A 30 9.66 20.87 23.90
CA GLU A 30 10.07 19.60 23.26
C GLU A 30 8.88 18.66 22.91
N GLY A 31 7.63 18.99 23.26
CA GLY A 31 6.51 18.02 23.17
C GLY A 31 5.57 18.11 21.95
N LEU A 32 5.66 19.14 21.11
CA LEU A 32 4.68 19.37 20.03
C LEU A 32 5.22 19.13 18.60
N PHE A 33 6.53 19.00 18.44
CA PHE A 33 7.14 18.77 17.13
C PHE A 33 7.18 17.28 16.72
N GLU A 34 7.02 16.35 17.65
CA GLU A 34 7.06 14.91 17.37
C GLU A 34 5.79 14.39 16.65
N ALA A 35 4.66 15.09 16.77
CA ALA A 35 3.41 14.68 16.13
C ALA A 35 3.25 15.12 14.66
N SER A 36 4.18 15.92 14.12
CA SER A 36 4.05 16.52 12.78
C SER A 36 4.92 15.87 11.71
N MET A 37 5.91 15.05 12.08
CA MET A 37 6.79 14.43 11.09
C MET A 37 6.26 13.04 10.73
N PRO A 38 6.04 12.73 9.44
CA PRO A 38 5.62 11.40 9.03
C PRO A 38 6.71 10.38 9.45
N PRO A 39 6.32 9.12 9.74
CA PRO A 39 7.29 8.09 10.07
C PRO A 39 8.39 7.99 9.01
N ILE A 40 9.63 7.74 9.43
CA ILE A 40 10.79 7.68 8.52
C ILE A 40 10.65 6.66 7.40
N TRP A 41 9.80 5.64 7.60
CA TRP A 41 9.51 4.59 6.62
C TRP A 41 8.46 4.99 5.57
N THR A 42 7.89 6.20 5.64
CA THR A 42 6.79 6.65 4.76
C THR A 42 7.22 6.67 3.29
N ASN A 43 8.43 7.17 2.99
CA ASN A 43 8.95 7.17 1.62
C ASN A 43 9.11 5.74 1.07
N GLN A 44 9.51 4.80 1.92
CA GLN A 44 9.61 3.38 1.58
C GLN A 44 8.22 2.78 1.33
N LEU A 45 7.21 3.17 2.11
CA LEU A 45 5.83 2.78 1.84
C LEU A 45 5.36 3.26 0.47
N GLU A 46 5.61 4.52 0.12
CA GLU A 46 5.25 5.09 -1.19
C GLU A 46 5.95 4.34 -2.34
N GLU A 47 7.24 4.05 -2.20
CA GLU A 47 8.01 3.26 -3.15
C GLU A 47 7.43 1.85 -3.33
N ALA A 48 7.06 1.17 -2.23
CA ALA A 48 6.42 -0.14 -2.27
C ALA A 48 5.07 -0.08 -2.97
N GLN A 49 4.23 0.91 -2.67
CA GLN A 49 2.91 1.07 -3.30
C GLN A 49 3.01 1.37 -4.79
N PHE A 50 3.97 2.21 -5.19
CA PHE A 50 4.26 2.47 -6.60
C PHE A 50 4.69 1.18 -7.31
N THR A 51 5.62 0.43 -6.71
CA THR A 51 6.14 -0.82 -7.28
C THR A 51 5.06 -1.90 -7.37
N ILE A 52 4.20 -2.03 -6.35
CA ILE A 52 3.03 -2.92 -6.36
C ILE A 52 2.08 -2.56 -7.51
N SER A 53 1.82 -1.27 -7.72
CA SER A 53 0.96 -0.80 -8.81
C SER A 53 1.54 -1.15 -10.17
N LYS A 54 2.84 -0.90 -10.36
CA LYS A 54 3.55 -1.29 -11.59
C LYS A 54 3.57 -2.81 -11.78
N LEU A 55 3.74 -3.58 -10.71
CA LEU A 55 3.76 -5.05 -10.73
C LEU A 55 2.41 -5.59 -11.20
N LYS A 56 1.30 -5.01 -10.73
CA LYS A 56 -0.05 -5.37 -11.19
C LYS A 56 -0.20 -5.16 -12.70
N THR A 57 0.27 -4.03 -13.22
CA THR A 57 0.24 -3.73 -14.66
C THR A 57 1.10 -4.73 -15.45
N LYS A 58 2.31 -5.03 -14.96
CA LYS A 58 3.23 -5.97 -15.61
C LYS A 58 2.64 -7.40 -15.68
N ILE A 59 1.94 -7.84 -14.64
CA ILE A 59 1.21 -9.13 -14.66
C ILE A 59 0.11 -9.13 -15.72
N GLN A 60 -0.59 -8.02 -15.97
CA GLN A 60 -1.57 -7.95 -17.07
C GLN A 60 -0.88 -7.97 -18.44
N GLU A 61 0.23 -7.26 -18.60
CA GLU A 61 1.05 -7.28 -19.83
C GLU A 61 1.50 -8.72 -20.15
N LEU A 62 1.98 -9.46 -19.14
CA LEU A 62 2.33 -10.88 -19.28
C LEU A 62 1.15 -11.72 -19.77
N LYS A 63 -0.06 -11.51 -19.25
CA LYS A 63 -1.26 -12.22 -19.72
C LYS A 63 -1.55 -11.94 -21.19
N MET A 64 -1.36 -10.69 -21.63
CA MET A 64 -1.55 -10.31 -23.04
C MET A 64 -0.51 -10.98 -23.92
N LEU A 65 0.77 -10.98 -23.52
CA LEU A 65 1.85 -11.67 -24.22
C LEU A 65 1.59 -13.19 -24.31
N HIS A 66 1.19 -13.83 -23.21
CA HIS A 66 0.79 -15.24 -23.20
C HIS A 66 -0.34 -15.50 -24.21
N SER A 67 -1.40 -14.69 -24.18
CA SER A 67 -2.51 -14.82 -25.12
C SER A 67 -2.06 -14.63 -26.57
N ARG A 68 -1.24 -13.61 -26.86
CA ARG A 68 -0.70 -13.37 -28.20
C ARG A 68 0.12 -14.55 -28.70
N ASN A 69 1.06 -15.03 -27.88
CA ASN A 69 1.91 -16.17 -28.21
C ASN A 69 1.07 -17.44 -28.44
N LEU A 70 0.00 -17.62 -27.68
CA LEU A 70 -0.94 -18.70 -27.91
C LEU A 70 -1.68 -18.48 -29.24
N HIS A 71 -2.28 -17.33 -29.55
CA HIS A 71 -3.06 -17.25 -30.80
C HIS A 71 -2.22 -17.25 -32.10
N ARG A 72 -0.89 -17.40 -32.01
CA ARG A 72 0.00 -17.52 -33.18
C ARG A 72 -0.30 -18.78 -34.02
N PRO A 73 -0.30 -18.67 -35.37
CA PRO A 73 -0.31 -19.84 -36.25
C PRO A 73 0.96 -20.66 -36.06
N THR A 74 0.86 -21.98 -36.13
CA THR A 74 1.97 -22.92 -35.89
C THR A 74 3.18 -22.75 -36.83
N PHE A 75 3.00 -22.05 -37.95
CA PHE A 75 4.03 -21.83 -38.98
C PHE A 75 4.83 -20.53 -38.78
N ASP A 76 4.47 -19.72 -37.78
CA ASP A 76 5.15 -18.47 -37.43
C ASP A 76 6.03 -18.71 -36.18
N GLU A 77 7.26 -19.18 -36.40
CA GLU A 77 8.28 -19.36 -35.36
C GLU A 77 8.90 -18.00 -34.95
N ASN A 78 8.07 -17.04 -34.52
CA ASN A 78 8.60 -15.78 -34.01
C ASN A 78 9.06 -15.94 -32.55
N SER A 79 10.37 -16.01 -32.35
CA SER A 79 11.04 -16.10 -31.04
C SER A 79 10.94 -14.80 -30.22
N GLU A 80 10.53 -13.70 -30.84
CA GLU A 80 10.41 -12.40 -30.19
C GLU A 80 9.42 -12.43 -29.01
N ASP A 81 8.26 -13.08 -29.18
CA ASP A 81 7.26 -13.19 -28.12
C ASP A 81 7.75 -13.99 -26.92
N GLU A 82 8.53 -15.04 -27.16
CA GLU A 82 9.13 -15.86 -26.10
C GLU A 82 10.16 -15.07 -25.31
N ILE A 83 11.01 -14.30 -25.99
CA ILE A 83 11.97 -13.38 -25.36
C ILE A 83 11.25 -12.30 -24.54
N LEU A 84 10.16 -11.73 -25.07
CA LEU A 84 9.36 -10.74 -24.35
C LEU A 84 8.70 -11.33 -23.10
N ILE A 85 8.20 -12.55 -23.19
CA ILE A 85 7.63 -13.28 -22.05
C ILE A 85 8.70 -13.54 -20.98
N GLU A 86 9.90 -13.99 -21.36
CA GLU A 86 11.01 -14.22 -20.44
C GLU A 86 11.44 -12.93 -19.73
N ASN A 87 11.66 -11.86 -20.50
CA ASN A 87 12.01 -10.55 -19.96
C ASN A 87 10.93 -10.01 -19.00
N CYS A 88 9.67 -10.11 -19.39
CA CYS A 88 8.53 -9.69 -18.55
C CYS A 88 8.50 -10.49 -17.24
N THR A 89 8.72 -11.80 -17.30
CA THR A 89 8.77 -12.71 -16.14
C THR A 89 9.92 -12.37 -15.20
N ALA A 90 11.10 -12.07 -15.74
CA ALA A 90 12.28 -11.65 -14.98
C ALA A 90 12.06 -10.28 -14.30
N GLU A 91 11.44 -9.32 -15.00
CA GLU A 91 11.10 -8.01 -14.44
C GLU A 91 10.11 -8.16 -13.26
N ILE A 92 9.04 -8.93 -13.43
CA ILE A 92 8.07 -9.23 -12.35
C ILE A 92 8.80 -9.83 -11.13
N THR A 93 9.69 -10.80 -11.34
CA THR A 93 10.44 -11.44 -10.25
C THR A 93 11.32 -10.43 -9.50
N THR A 94 11.96 -9.53 -10.23
CA THR A 94 12.79 -8.45 -9.65
C THR A 94 11.94 -7.48 -8.82
N MET A 95 10.74 -7.13 -9.30
CA MET A 95 9.80 -6.28 -8.58
C MET A 95 9.29 -6.93 -7.28
N PHE A 96 8.99 -8.24 -7.29
CA PHE A 96 8.65 -8.97 -6.06
C PHE A 96 9.78 -8.84 -5.01
N ASN A 97 11.03 -9.01 -5.43
CA ASN A 97 12.19 -8.90 -4.54
C ASN A 97 12.38 -7.47 -4.00
N SER A 98 12.18 -6.46 -4.85
CA SER A 98 12.22 -5.05 -4.47
C SER A 98 11.18 -4.74 -3.39
N VAL A 99 9.91 -5.07 -3.62
CA VAL A 99 8.84 -4.86 -2.62
C VAL A 99 9.13 -5.64 -1.34
N HIS A 100 9.61 -6.89 -1.45
CA HIS A 100 9.95 -7.68 -0.27
C HIS A 100 11.04 -7.03 0.58
N ARG A 101 12.10 -6.50 -0.05
CA ARG A 101 13.16 -5.76 0.65
C ARG A 101 12.61 -4.54 1.37
N VAL A 102 11.77 -3.75 0.70
CA VAL A 102 11.13 -2.58 1.30
C VAL A 102 10.25 -2.97 2.49
N VAL A 103 9.47 -4.04 2.38
CA VAL A 103 8.67 -4.57 3.49
C VAL A 103 9.54 -4.96 4.69
N GLN A 104 10.72 -5.57 4.47
CA GLN A 104 11.64 -5.88 5.57
C GLN A 104 12.20 -4.63 6.24
N ILE A 105 12.49 -3.58 5.47
CA ILE A 105 12.94 -2.28 6.01
C ILE A 105 11.82 -1.67 6.87
N ILE A 106 10.59 -1.60 6.37
CA ILE A 106 9.46 -1.08 7.18
C ILE A 106 9.25 -1.94 8.43
N LYS A 107 9.43 -3.27 8.30
CA LYS A 107 9.30 -4.20 9.43
C LYS A 107 10.35 -3.97 10.53
N SER A 108 11.58 -3.53 10.23
CA SER A 108 12.56 -3.25 11.29
C SER A 108 12.12 -2.10 12.22
N HIS A 109 11.27 -1.19 11.74
CA HIS A 109 10.70 -0.09 12.53
C HIS A 109 9.49 -0.49 13.39
N THR A 110 9.07 -1.76 13.40
CA THR A 110 7.88 -2.21 14.16
C THR A 110 8.02 -2.13 15.67
N PHE A 111 9.25 -2.00 16.19
CA PHE A 111 9.53 -1.86 17.63
C PHE A 111 9.89 -0.43 18.06
N GLU A 112 9.89 0.51 17.12
CA GLU A 112 10.18 1.93 17.36
C GLU A 112 8.89 2.71 17.65
N GLY A 113 9.01 3.85 18.33
CA GLY A 113 7.90 4.76 18.60
C GLY A 113 6.94 4.33 19.72
N ASN A 114 5.84 5.06 19.83
CA ASN A 114 4.75 4.83 20.78
C ASN A 114 3.87 3.63 20.35
N LEU A 115 2.93 3.21 21.21
CA LEU A 115 2.06 2.05 20.93
C LEU A 115 1.27 2.19 19.62
N LYS A 116 0.79 3.40 19.30
CA LYS A 116 0.01 3.65 18.08
C LYS A 116 0.90 3.57 16.83
N GLU A 117 2.11 4.09 16.89
CA GLU A 117 3.10 3.99 15.80
C GLU A 117 3.49 2.54 15.54
N LYS A 118 3.73 1.75 16.58
CA LYS A 118 4.00 0.31 16.45
C LYS A 118 2.85 -0.42 15.76
N GLN A 119 1.61 -0.12 16.16
CA GLN A 119 0.41 -0.69 15.54
C GLN A 119 0.28 -0.25 14.08
N LEU A 120 0.51 1.02 13.77
CA LEU A 120 0.49 1.56 12.42
C LEU A 120 1.50 0.84 11.53
N THR A 121 2.77 0.77 11.95
CA THR A 121 3.83 0.08 11.20
C THR A 121 3.49 -1.39 11.00
N SER A 122 2.97 -2.08 12.02
CA SER A 122 2.55 -3.48 11.91
C SER A 122 1.42 -3.69 10.89
N ASN A 123 0.42 -2.80 10.90
CA ASN A 123 -0.70 -2.85 9.96
C ASN A 123 -0.24 -2.58 8.51
N VAL A 124 0.67 -1.63 8.31
CA VAL A 124 1.28 -1.36 7.01
C VAL A 124 2.03 -2.58 6.48
N VAL A 125 2.89 -3.19 7.29
CA VAL A 125 3.62 -4.42 6.91
C VAL A 125 2.65 -5.55 6.54
N ARG A 126 1.58 -5.76 7.31
CA ARG A 126 0.55 -6.76 7.00
C ARG A 126 -0.16 -6.46 5.69
N SER A 127 -0.53 -5.21 5.46
CA SER A 127 -1.21 -4.79 4.23
C SER A 127 -0.34 -5.01 2.99
N LEU A 128 0.95 -4.62 3.06
CA LEU A 128 1.90 -4.84 1.97
C LEU A 128 2.15 -6.32 1.72
N ALA A 129 2.30 -7.12 2.77
CA ALA A 129 2.48 -8.56 2.66
C ALA A 129 1.27 -9.25 2.03
N ALA A 130 0.05 -8.86 2.43
CA ALA A 130 -1.18 -9.38 1.85
C ALA A 130 -1.29 -9.04 0.36
N ALA A 131 -1.00 -7.79 -0.03
CA ALA A 131 -0.99 -7.38 -1.44
C ALA A 131 0.05 -8.17 -2.25
N LEU A 132 1.25 -8.36 -1.71
CA LEU A 132 2.32 -9.12 -2.37
C LEU A 132 1.95 -10.61 -2.54
N GLN A 133 1.32 -11.20 -1.51
CA GLN A 133 0.84 -12.57 -1.55
C GLN A 133 -0.23 -12.76 -2.62
N ASP A 134 -1.23 -11.88 -2.67
CA ASP A 134 -2.28 -11.91 -3.68
C ASP A 134 -1.71 -11.84 -5.10
N LEU A 135 -0.82 -10.88 -5.36
CA LEU A 135 -0.14 -10.76 -6.66
C LEU A 135 0.72 -11.99 -6.98
N SER A 136 1.37 -12.60 -5.99
CA SER A 136 2.16 -13.83 -6.18
C SER A 136 1.27 -15.00 -6.60
N ILE A 137 0.10 -15.15 -5.98
CA ILE A 137 -0.89 -16.17 -6.35
C ILE A 137 -1.39 -15.93 -7.79
N GLN A 138 -1.75 -14.68 -8.12
CA GLN A 138 -2.19 -14.33 -9.48
C GLN A 138 -1.11 -14.60 -10.54
N PHE A 139 0.14 -14.27 -10.25
CA PHE A 139 1.27 -14.51 -11.14
C PHE A 139 1.50 -16.01 -11.38
N ARG A 140 1.56 -16.82 -10.32
CA ARG A 140 1.70 -18.29 -10.44
C ARG A 140 0.54 -18.92 -11.20
N ALA A 141 -0.69 -18.46 -10.95
CA ALA A 141 -1.86 -18.94 -11.68
C ALA A 141 -1.78 -18.62 -13.19
N THR A 142 -1.31 -17.41 -13.53
CA THR A 142 -1.11 -16.97 -14.92
C THR A 142 -0.07 -17.85 -15.63
N GLN A 143 1.07 -18.09 -14.99
CA GLN A 143 2.15 -18.95 -15.51
C GLN A 143 1.70 -20.40 -15.68
N ASN A 144 1.08 -20.99 -14.65
CA ASN A 144 0.59 -22.37 -14.70
C ASN A 144 -0.44 -22.58 -15.81
N THR A 145 -1.36 -21.62 -15.99
CA THR A 145 -2.37 -21.69 -17.05
C THR A 145 -1.72 -21.68 -18.43
N TYR A 146 -0.75 -20.79 -18.64
CA TYR A 146 -0.03 -20.69 -19.90
C TYR A 146 0.75 -21.96 -20.24
N LEU A 147 1.52 -22.50 -19.28
CA LEU A 147 2.28 -23.73 -19.46
C LEU A 147 1.39 -24.93 -19.84
N ARG A 148 0.24 -25.08 -19.19
CA ARG A 148 -0.74 -26.13 -19.54
C ARG A 148 -1.28 -25.98 -20.96
N GLN A 149 -1.53 -24.75 -21.39
CA GLN A 149 -2.04 -24.50 -22.74
C GLN A 149 -0.99 -24.77 -23.81
N ILE A 150 0.27 -24.39 -23.57
CA ILE A 150 1.39 -24.72 -24.45
C ILE A 150 1.55 -26.24 -24.58
N GLN A 151 1.58 -26.98 -23.46
CA GLN A 151 1.66 -28.45 -23.47
C GLN A 151 0.53 -29.09 -24.28
N SER A 152 -0.72 -28.65 -24.08
CA SER A 152 -1.87 -29.18 -24.83
C SER A 152 -1.78 -28.93 -26.34
N ARG A 153 -1.11 -27.85 -26.77
CA ARG A 153 -0.89 -27.56 -28.19
C ARG A 153 0.18 -28.45 -28.80
N GLU A 154 1.27 -28.67 -28.08
CA GLU A 154 2.34 -29.59 -28.50
C GLU A 154 1.80 -31.02 -28.63
N GLU A 155 0.93 -31.46 -27.72
CA GLU A 155 0.27 -32.77 -27.80
C GLU A 155 -0.68 -32.91 -29.00
N ARG A 156 -1.40 -31.84 -29.37
CA ARG A 156 -2.30 -31.83 -30.54
C ARG A 156 -1.59 -31.72 -31.88
N SER A 157 -0.36 -31.19 -31.88
CA SER A 157 0.44 -31.00 -33.08
C SER A 157 1.31 -32.22 -33.41
N LYS A 158 1.35 -33.23 -32.55
CA LYS A 158 1.99 -34.55 -32.79
C LYS A 158 1.01 -35.50 -33.46
#